data_AF-A0A6S6U186-F1
#
_entry.id   AF-A0A6S6U186-F1
#
_cell.length_a   1.000
_cell.length_b   1.000
_cell.length_c   1.000
_cell.angle_alpha   90.00
_cell.angle_beta   90.00
_cell.angle_gamma   90.00
#
_symmetry.space_group_name_H-M   'P 1'
#
loop_
_entity.id
_entity.type
_entity.pdbx_description
1 polymer ?
#
loop_
_entity_poly.entity_id
_entity_poly.type
_entity_poly.pdbx_seq_one_letter_code
_entity_poly.pdbx_strand_id
1 'polypeptide(L)'
;MKNDNEELSPQQKRMIDIAMNGRKEPLFITIATLIWSWKDWSLLLVGVLIVIFAYHNNTLLNDSTGLFARSGSIMVLLAVIVEYKLFKVKEKQREIFEMNIISRVINNEKEVFGYPVESPNQRIIKVLAHTLVIIGTFVWGFGDLIV
;
A
#
# COMPACT_ATOMS: atom_id res chain seq x y z
N MET A 1 -10.20 -20.98 -54.06
CA MET A 1 -9.57 -21.64 -52.91
C MET A 1 -8.23 -20.98 -52.68
N LYS A 2 -8.15 -20.04 -51.74
CA LYS A 2 -6.90 -19.37 -51.37
C LYS A 2 -6.23 -20.27 -50.31
N ASN A 3 -4.92 -20.43 -50.42
CA ASN A 3 -4.17 -21.43 -49.66
C ASN A 3 -3.83 -20.84 -48.29
N ASP A 4 -4.47 -21.35 -47.23
CA ASP A 4 -4.50 -20.74 -45.88
C ASP A 4 -3.27 -21.11 -45.01
N ASN A 5 -2.14 -21.47 -45.63
CA ASN A 5 -0.92 -21.93 -44.95
C ASN A 5 0.24 -20.93 -45.13
N GLU A 6 0.01 -19.64 -44.93
CA GLU A 6 1.10 -18.69 -44.74
C GLU A 6 1.74 -18.96 -43.38
N GLU A 7 2.83 -19.73 -43.38
CA GLU A 7 3.62 -19.98 -42.19
C GLU A 7 4.11 -18.65 -41.61
N LEU A 8 3.64 -18.33 -40.40
CA LEU A 8 4.07 -17.13 -39.70
C LEU A 8 5.60 -17.08 -39.64
N SER A 9 6.14 -15.92 -39.99
CA SER A 9 7.57 -15.67 -39.92
C SER A 9 8.10 -15.93 -38.50
N PRO A 10 9.36 -16.36 -38.35
CA PRO A 10 9.97 -16.56 -37.04
C PRO A 10 9.90 -15.32 -36.13
N GLN A 11 9.83 -14.12 -36.70
CA GLN A 11 9.65 -12.87 -35.95
C GLN A 11 8.22 -12.71 -35.43
N GLN A 12 7.19 -13.02 -36.23
CA GLN A 12 5.80 -12.96 -35.76
C GLN A 12 5.51 -14.01 -34.69
N LYS A 13 6.07 -15.23 -34.79
CA LYS A 13 5.96 -16.24 -33.72
C LYS A 13 6.58 -15.73 -32.41
N ARG A 14 7.76 -15.10 -32.46
CA ARG A 14 8.37 -14.48 -31.26
C ARG A 14 7.54 -13.34 -30.69
N MET A 15 6.95 -12.49 -31.53
CA MET A 15 6.08 -11.41 -31.04
C MET A 15 4.81 -11.95 -30.38
N ILE A 16 4.23 -13.01 -30.92
CA ILE A 16 3.06 -13.67 -30.34
C ILE A 16 3.42 -14.35 -29.02
N ASP A 17 4.56 -15.05 -28.93
CA ASP A 17 5.00 -15.65 -27.67
C ASP A 17 5.32 -14.60 -26.61
N ILE A 18 5.95 -13.47 -26.96
CA ILE A 18 6.17 -12.35 -26.03
C ILE A 18 4.82 -11.75 -25.59
N ALA A 19 3.87 -11.58 -26.52
CA ALA A 19 2.54 -11.05 -26.22
C ALA A 19 1.64 -12.01 -25.43
N MET A 20 1.85 -13.33 -25.57
CA MET A 20 1.12 -14.36 -24.82
C MET A 20 1.76 -14.65 -23.46
N ASN A 21 3.09 -14.60 -23.34
CA ASN A 21 3.80 -14.87 -22.10
C ASN A 21 3.87 -13.64 -21.18
N GLY A 22 3.96 -12.42 -21.73
CA GLY A 22 3.89 -11.17 -20.96
C GLY A 22 2.51 -10.90 -20.35
N ARG A 23 1.47 -11.62 -20.78
CA ARG A 23 0.08 -11.46 -20.28
C ARG A 23 -0.27 -12.35 -19.09
N LYS A 24 0.60 -13.27 -18.67
CA LYS A 24 0.39 -14.14 -17.49
C LYS A 24 0.92 -13.55 -16.18
N GLU A 25 1.81 -12.57 -16.26
CA GLU A 25 2.35 -11.86 -15.10
C GLU A 25 1.42 -10.84 -14.40
N PRO A 26 0.43 -10.18 -15.04
CA PRO A 26 -0.32 -9.10 -14.39
C PRO A 26 -1.26 -9.59 -13.30
N LEU A 27 -1.75 -10.84 -13.36
CA LEU A 27 -2.75 -11.39 -12.45
C LEU A 27 -2.17 -11.72 -11.07
N PHE A 28 -0.96 -12.29 -11.02
CA PHE A 28 -0.30 -12.59 -9.74
C PHE A 28 0.12 -11.31 -9.00
N ILE A 29 0.55 -10.28 -9.73
CA ILE A 29 0.94 -8.98 -9.16
C ILE A 29 -0.29 -8.24 -8.61
N THR A 30 -1.43 -8.30 -9.29
CA THR A 30 -2.68 -7.69 -8.78
C THR A 30 -3.20 -8.38 -7.53
N ILE A 31 -3.18 -9.72 -7.47
CA ILE A 31 -3.59 -10.46 -6.28
C ILE A 31 -2.64 -10.18 -5.10
N ALA A 32 -1.32 -10.15 -5.36
CA ALA A 32 -0.33 -9.86 -4.33
C ALA A 32 -0.50 -8.45 -3.75
N THR A 33 -0.73 -7.43 -4.59
CA THR A 33 -0.96 -6.05 -4.16
C THR A 33 -2.28 -5.90 -3.39
N LEU A 34 -3.32 -6.65 -3.77
CA LEU A 34 -4.59 -6.70 -3.04
C LEU A 34 -4.42 -7.29 -1.62
N ILE A 35 -3.75 -8.45 -1.52
CA ILE A 35 -3.47 -9.11 -0.24
C ILE A 35 -2.62 -8.21 0.66
N TRP A 36 -1.64 -7.51 0.07
CA TRP A 36 -0.79 -6.57 0.82
C TRP A 36 -1.61 -5.40 1.37
N SER A 37 -2.50 -4.83 0.55
CA SER A 37 -3.38 -3.74 0.96
C SER A 37 -4.28 -4.12 2.13
N TRP A 38 -4.84 -5.34 2.14
CA TRP A 38 -5.70 -5.82 3.24
C TRP A 38 -5.00 -5.84 4.60
N LYS A 39 -3.70 -6.17 4.63
CA LYS A 39 -2.94 -6.19 5.88
C LYS A 39 -2.81 -4.79 6.49
N ASP A 40 -2.58 -3.78 5.66
CA ASP A 40 -2.46 -2.39 6.13
C ASP A 40 -3.81 -1.88 6.67
N TRP A 41 -4.92 -2.20 5.98
CA TRP A 41 -6.26 -1.92 6.48
C TRP A 41 -6.54 -2.57 7.83
N SER A 42 -6.19 -3.85 7.99
CA SER A 42 -6.40 -4.56 9.27
C SER A 42 -5.62 -3.94 10.42
N LEU A 43 -4.39 -3.45 10.19
CA LEU A 43 -3.57 -2.81 11.22
C LEU A 43 -4.20 -1.49 11.70
N LEU A 44 -4.68 -0.65 10.78
CA LEU A 44 -5.37 0.59 11.13
C LEU A 44 -6.69 0.31 11.86
N LEU A 45 -7.47 -0.67 11.39
CA LEU A 45 -8.73 -1.05 12.01
C LEU A 45 -8.53 -1.60 13.43
N VAL A 46 -7.51 -2.44 13.65
CA VAL A 46 -7.15 -2.92 14.98
C VAL A 46 -6.80 -1.76 15.92
N GLY A 47 -6.04 -0.77 15.45
CA GLY A 47 -5.72 0.42 16.26
C GLY A 47 -6.97 1.18 16.71
N VAL A 48 -7.91 1.40 15.79
CA VAL A 48 -9.19 2.05 16.11
C VAL A 48 -10.03 1.21 17.07
N LEU A 49 -10.13 -0.10 16.86
CA LEU A 49 -10.88 -1.00 17.74
C LEU A 49 -10.33 -1.03 19.16
N ILE A 50 -9.01 -0.98 19.33
CA ILE A 50 -8.36 -0.92 20.65
C ILE A 50 -8.78 0.35 21.40
N VAL A 51 -8.81 1.50 20.73
CA VAL A 51 -9.23 2.77 21.35
C VAL A 51 -10.72 2.73 21.72
N ILE A 52 -11.59 2.23 20.83
CA ILE A 52 -13.02 2.08 21.10
C ILE A 52 -13.25 1.14 22.29
N PHE A 53 -12.55 0.00 22.32
CA PHE A 53 -12.64 -0.95 23.41
C PHE A 53 -12.16 -0.34 24.73
N ALA A 54 -11.04 0.38 24.73
CA ALA A 54 -10.52 1.06 25.91
C ALA A 54 -11.49 2.15 26.43
N TYR A 55 -12.10 2.93 25.54
CA TYR A 55 -13.12 3.91 25.89
C TYR A 55 -14.35 3.26 26.56
N HIS A 56 -14.85 2.18 25.97
CA HIS A 56 -16.03 1.49 26.49
C HIS A 56 -15.78 0.85 27.86
N ASN A 57 -14.63 0.20 28.04
CA ASN A 57 -14.27 -0.39 29.35
C ASN A 57 -14.08 0.68 30.43
N ASN A 58 -13.46 1.81 30.09
CA ASN A 58 -13.30 2.91 31.05
C ASN A 58 -14.68 3.44 31.52
N THR A 59 -15.60 3.67 30.57
CA THR A 59 -16.96 4.15 30.88
C THR A 59 -17.78 3.14 31.70
N LEU A 60 -17.64 1.84 31.42
CA LEU A 60 -18.40 0.79 32.12
C LEU A 60 -17.87 0.50 33.53
N LEU A 61 -16.54 0.52 33.71
CA LEU A 61 -15.89 0.12 34.95
C LEU A 61 -15.59 1.30 35.88
N ASN A 62 -15.84 2.55 35.44
CA ASN A 62 -15.43 3.78 36.13
C ASN A 62 -13.94 3.75 36.51
N ASP A 63 -13.14 3.17 35.61
CA ASP A 63 -11.77 2.80 35.93
C ASP A 63 -10.80 3.95 35.60
N SER A 64 -10.29 4.61 36.64
CA SER A 64 -9.32 5.71 36.56
C SER A 64 -7.90 5.29 36.14
N THR A 65 -7.70 4.05 35.69
CA THR A 65 -6.38 3.51 35.32
C THR A 65 -5.72 4.17 34.10
N GLY A 66 -6.40 5.11 33.43
CA GLY A 66 -5.87 5.84 32.28
C GLY A 66 -5.66 4.95 31.05
N LEU A 67 -6.34 3.79 30.99
CA LEU A 67 -6.22 2.85 29.87
C LEU A 67 -6.66 3.48 28.54
N PHE A 68 -7.66 4.38 28.58
CA PHE A 68 -8.09 5.13 27.40
C PHE A 68 -6.97 6.02 26.85
N ALA A 69 -6.32 6.83 27.69
CA ALA A 69 -5.19 7.65 27.26
C ALA A 69 -4.05 6.80 26.69
N ARG A 70 -3.70 5.69 27.34
CA ARG A 70 -2.62 4.79 26.87
C ARG A 70 -2.94 4.14 25.52
N SER A 71 -4.21 3.82 25.25
CA SER A 71 -4.63 3.22 23.97
C SER A 71 -4.32 4.10 22.76
N GLY A 72 -4.30 5.44 22.94
CA GLY A 72 -3.91 6.38 21.89
C GLY A 72 -2.49 6.15 21.36
N SER A 73 -1.54 5.83 22.24
CA SER A 73 -0.15 5.55 21.83
C SER A 73 -0.02 4.27 21.00
N ILE A 74 -0.84 3.25 21.29
CA ILE A 74 -0.92 2.02 20.49
C ILE A 74 -1.45 2.32 19.10
N MET A 75 -2.51 3.14 18.99
CA MET A 75 -3.04 3.55 17.70
C MET A 75 -2.01 4.34 16.87
N VAL A 76 -1.29 5.28 17.49
CA VAL A 76 -0.19 6.02 16.84
C VAL A 76 0.87 5.06 16.32
N LEU A 77 1.34 4.13 17.15
CA LEU A 77 2.36 3.16 16.78
C LEU A 77 1.95 2.34 15.55
N LEU A 78 0.71 1.82 15.52
CA LEU A 78 0.21 1.04 14.40
C LEU A 78 0.09 1.88 13.11
N ALA A 79 -0.37 3.12 13.23
CA ALA A 79 -0.47 4.03 12.10
C ALA A 79 0.91 4.40 11.51
N VAL A 80 1.91 4.67 12.37
CA VAL A 80 3.30 4.94 11.95
C VAL A 80 3.93 3.70 11.30
N ILE A 81 3.66 2.49 11.78
CA ILE A 81 4.14 1.25 11.15
C ILE A 81 3.59 1.14 9.72
N VAL A 82 2.30 1.44 9.51
CA VAL A 82 1.68 1.45 8.18
C VAL A 82 2.32 2.52 7.29
N GLU A 83 2.56 3.73 7.81
CA GLU A 83 3.21 4.81 7.07
C GLU A 83 4.64 4.45 6.65
N TYR A 84 5.42 3.85 7.55
CA TYR A 84 6.77 3.36 7.26
C TYR A 84 6.79 2.29 6.17
N LYS A 85 5.84 1.34 6.20
CA LYS A 85 5.70 0.32 5.16
C LYS A 85 5.38 0.92 3.80
N LEU A 86 4.44 1.87 3.74
CA LEU A 86 4.09 2.58 2.51
C LEU A 86 5.29 3.37 1.96
N PHE A 87 6.06 4.00 2.85
CA PHE A 87 7.30 4.69 2.48
C PHE A 87 8.31 3.75 1.82
N LYS A 88 8.57 2.57 2.41
CA LYS A 88 9.47 1.57 1.83
C LYS A 88 9.04 1.06 0.45
N VAL A 89 7.74 0.88 0.24
CA VAL A 89 7.22 0.49 -1.08
C VAL A 89 7.51 1.58 -2.11
N LYS A 90 7.26 2.85 -1.74
CA LYS A 90 7.52 3.99 -2.61
C LYS A 90 9.01 4.15 -2.94
N GLU A 91 9.88 3.96 -1.95
CA GLU A 91 11.34 3.98 -2.13
C GLU A 91 11.77 2.90 -3.12
N LYS A 92 11.32 1.65 -2.94
CA LYS A 92 11.64 0.55 -3.86
C LYS A 92 11.10 0.79 -5.28
N GLN A 93 9.89 1.34 -5.42
CA GLN A 93 9.35 1.69 -6.74
C GLN A 93 10.18 2.77 -7.42
N ARG A 94 10.68 3.74 -6.65
CA ARG A 94 11.57 4.79 -7.15
C ARG A 94 12.91 4.23 -7.60
N GLU A 95 13.53 3.33 -6.82
CA GLU A 95 14.79 2.67 -7.19
C GLU A 95 14.64 1.88 -8.51
N ILE A 96 13.56 1.10 -8.65
CA ILE A 96 13.27 0.36 -9.89
C ILE A 96 13.10 1.31 -11.08
N PHE A 97 12.40 2.43 -10.86
CA PHE A 97 12.22 3.45 -11.89
C PHE A 97 13.55 4.10 -12.31
N GLU A 98 14.40 4.48 -11.35
CA GLU A 98 15.72 5.07 -11.61
C GLU A 98 16.63 4.09 -12.36
N MET A 99 16.65 2.80 -11.98
CA MET A 99 17.37 1.76 -12.73
C MET A 99 16.88 1.61 -14.16
N ASN A 100 15.55 1.60 -14.37
CA ASN A 100 14.96 1.52 -15.71
C ASN A 100 15.32 2.73 -16.57
N ILE A 101 15.38 3.94 -16.01
CA ILE A 101 15.85 5.13 -16.73
C ILE A 101 17.30 4.96 -17.17
N ILE A 102 18.19 4.55 -16.26
CA ILE A 102 19.63 4.40 -16.56
C ILE A 102 19.83 3.37 -17.67
N SER A 103 19.19 2.20 -17.58
CA SER A 103 19.29 1.16 -18.62
C SER A 103 18.79 1.65 -19.99
N ARG A 104 17.74 2.46 -20.04
CA ARG A 104 17.19 2.99 -21.29
C ARG A 104 18.02 4.10 -21.91
N VAL A 105 18.61 4.97 -21.09
CA VAL A 105 19.58 5.98 -21.54
C VAL A 105 20.78 5.30 -22.20
N ILE A 106 21.28 4.21 -21.61
CA ILE A 106 22.35 3.39 -22.20
C ILE A 106 21.92 2.79 -23.56
N ASN A 107 20.65 2.40 -23.70
CA ASN A 107 20.10 1.75 -24.90
C ASN A 107 19.53 2.71 -25.97
N ASN A 108 19.62 4.04 -25.80
CA ASN A 108 19.07 5.05 -26.72
C ASN A 108 17.55 4.91 -27.02
N GLU A 109 16.76 4.41 -26.07
CA GLU A 109 15.30 4.35 -26.22
C GLU A 109 14.65 5.72 -25.98
N LYS A 110 13.80 6.19 -26.91
CA LYS A 110 13.20 7.55 -26.88
C LYS A 110 11.86 7.66 -26.15
N GLU A 111 11.29 6.55 -25.69
CA GLU A 111 9.97 6.56 -25.04
C GLU A 111 10.08 6.79 -23.54
N VAL A 112 9.68 7.97 -23.09
CA VAL A 112 9.61 8.33 -21.68
C VAL A 112 8.33 7.75 -21.09
N PHE A 113 8.41 6.59 -20.45
CA PHE A 113 7.33 6.11 -19.60
C PHE A 113 7.21 6.99 -18.35
N GLY A 114 5.98 7.40 -18.04
CA GLY A 114 5.68 8.25 -16.88
C GLY A 114 6.08 7.63 -15.55
N TYR A 115 6.27 8.48 -14.53
CA TYR A 115 6.54 8.07 -13.15
C TYR A 115 5.55 6.99 -12.67
N PRO A 116 5.97 6.04 -11.80
CA PRO A 116 5.04 5.12 -11.17
C PRO A 116 3.95 5.92 -10.44
N VAL A 117 2.73 5.88 -10.97
CA VAL A 117 1.58 6.56 -10.38
C VAL A 117 1.20 5.79 -9.12
N GLU A 118 1.23 6.46 -7.96
CA GLU A 118 0.74 5.88 -6.71
C GLU A 118 -0.70 5.37 -6.92
N SER A 119 -0.97 4.14 -6.51
CA SER A 119 -2.32 3.60 -6.64
C SER A 119 -3.30 4.45 -5.80
N PRO A 120 -4.54 4.67 -6.26
CA PRO A 120 -5.53 5.44 -5.51
C PRO A 120 -5.72 4.93 -4.07
N ASN A 121 -5.65 3.61 -3.89
CA ASN A 121 -5.77 2.96 -2.59
C ASN A 121 -4.62 3.33 -1.64
N GLN A 122 -3.38 3.37 -2.12
CA GLN A 122 -2.23 3.77 -1.28
C GLN A 122 -2.35 5.22 -0.81
N ARG A 123 -2.88 6.11 -1.65
CA ARG A 123 -3.13 7.51 -1.27
C ARG A 123 -4.16 7.61 -0.14
N ILE A 124 -5.24 6.83 -0.22
CA ILE A 124 -6.27 6.79 0.84
C ILE A 124 -5.69 6.25 2.14
N ILE A 125 -4.99 5.11 2.10
CA ILE A 125 -4.38 4.50 3.30
C ILE A 125 -3.38 5.48 3.93
N LYS A 126 -2.58 6.18 3.13
CA LYS A 126 -1.62 7.18 3.63
C LYS A 126 -2.32 8.32 4.38
N VAL A 127 -3.39 8.88 3.80
CA VAL A 127 -4.16 9.96 4.44
C VAL A 127 -4.82 9.46 5.73
N LEU A 128 -5.39 8.25 5.72
CA LEU A 128 -5.99 7.65 6.90
C LEU A 128 -4.97 7.37 8.01
N ALA A 129 -3.81 6.79 7.67
CA ALA A 129 -2.74 6.53 8.63
C ALA A 129 -2.29 7.85 9.30
N HIS A 130 -2.05 8.90 8.51
CA HIS A 130 -1.64 10.19 9.05
C HIS A 130 -2.72 10.83 9.93
N THR A 131 -3.99 10.71 9.52
CA THR A 131 -5.13 11.18 10.33
C THR A 131 -5.22 10.43 11.65
N LEU A 132 -5.01 9.11 11.65
CA LEU A 132 -5.02 8.28 12.85
C LEU A 132 -3.83 8.56 13.78
N VAL A 133 -2.65 8.94 13.24
CA VAL A 133 -1.55 9.44 14.05
C VAL A 133 -1.99 10.68 14.81
N ILE A 134 -2.56 11.67 14.12
CA ILE A 134 -3.01 12.92 14.75
C ILE A 134 -4.07 12.63 15.83
N ILE A 135 -5.12 11.88 15.49
CA ILE A 135 -6.19 11.51 16.43
C ILE A 135 -5.62 10.73 17.63
N GLY A 136 -4.71 9.79 17.38
CA GLY A 136 -4.11 8.98 18.43
C GLY A 136 -3.21 9.78 19.36
N THR A 137 -2.49 10.77 18.83
CA THR A 137 -1.75 11.74 19.64
C THR A 137 -2.68 12.57 20.51
N PHE A 138 -3.84 13.00 19.99
CA PHE A 138 -4.85 13.69 20.80
C PHE A 138 -5.42 12.80 21.90
N VAL A 139 -5.82 11.57 21.60
CA VAL A 139 -6.30 10.60 22.60
C VAL A 139 -5.22 10.32 23.64
N TRP A 140 -3.96 10.23 23.23
CA TRP A 140 -2.86 9.98 24.15
C TRP A 140 -2.56 11.16 25.07
N GLY A 141 -2.56 12.38 24.55
CA GLY A 141 -2.24 13.59 25.33
C GLY A 141 -3.40 14.10 26.18
N PHE A 142 -4.65 13.87 25.75
CA PHE A 142 -5.85 14.44 26.38
C PHE A 142 -6.87 13.41 26.84
N GLY A 143 -6.56 12.11 26.75
CA GLY A 143 -7.50 11.03 27.06
C GLY A 143 -8.06 11.11 28.49
N ASP A 144 -7.23 11.52 29.46
CA ASP A 144 -7.63 11.65 30.86
C ASP A 144 -8.59 12.82 31.12
N LEU A 145 -8.73 13.78 30.18
CA LEU A 145 -9.69 14.89 30.30
C LEU A 145 -11.08 14.56 29.72
N ILE A 146 -11.15 13.53 28.86
CA ILE A 146 -12.36 13.21 28.09
C ILE A 146 -13.26 12.24 28.85
N VAL A 147 -12.68 11.39 29.70
CA VAL A 147 -13.38 10.31 30.42
C VAL A 147 -13.46 10.61 31.91
#